data_AF-A0A223VQ89-F1
#
_entry.id   AF-A0A223VQ89-F1
#
_cell.length_a   1.000
_cell.length_b   1.000
_cell.length_c   1.000
_cell.angle_alpha   90.00
_cell.angle_beta   90.00
_cell.angle_gamma   90.00
#
_symmetry.space_group_name_H-M   'P 1'
#
loop_
_entity.id
_entity.type
_entity.pdbx_description
1 polymer ?
#
loop_
_entity_poly.entity_id
_entity_poly.type
_entity_poly.pdbx_seq_one_letter_code
_entity_poly.pdbx_strand_id
1 'polypeptide(L)'
;MKHWNDLDGTIFFNKVFSQPIEIGKIYIHSLGIENDQPSFGIGFDIPDFPDVLPEKWKSKGYNTCRIGLNCSEVSNLKIENLPHREIFRINIQKENGYFLITAKSKTASIELKAKWPSMEGPAVYINSPVPGDYNWSDDTP
;
A
#
# COMPACT_ATOMS: atom_id res chain seq x y z
N MET A 1 -9.01 -1.02 10.57
CA MET A 1 -9.67 -0.37 9.42
C MET A 1 -10.04 -1.43 8.41
N LYS A 2 -10.98 -1.17 7.49
CA LYS A 2 -11.39 -2.18 6.50
C LYS A 2 -11.06 -1.77 5.08
N HIS A 3 -11.14 -0.48 4.76
CA HIS A 3 -10.89 0.02 3.41
C HIS A 3 -9.77 1.05 3.40
N TRP A 4 -9.03 1.13 2.29
CA TRP A 4 -8.02 2.17 2.06
C TRP A 4 -8.63 3.58 2.16
N ASN A 5 -9.90 3.71 1.77
CA ASN A 5 -10.69 4.93 1.84
C ASN A 5 -10.92 5.43 3.28
N ASP A 6 -10.74 4.59 4.30
CA ASP A 6 -10.93 4.94 5.71
C ASP A 6 -9.75 5.76 6.28
N LEU A 7 -8.64 5.86 5.55
CA LEU A 7 -7.43 6.58 5.95
C LEU A 7 -7.49 8.07 5.59
N ASP A 8 -6.61 8.86 6.21
CA ASP A 8 -6.36 10.23 5.79
C ASP A 8 -5.66 10.28 4.42
N GLY A 9 -5.75 11.41 3.71
CA GLY A 9 -5.10 11.60 2.41
C GLY A 9 -5.84 10.97 1.21
N THR A 10 -7.07 10.50 1.40
CA THR A 10 -7.81 9.70 0.40
C THR A 10 -8.59 10.49 -0.65
N ILE A 11 -8.49 11.82 -0.69
CA ILE A 11 -9.32 12.67 -1.57
C ILE A 11 -9.23 12.26 -3.04
N PHE A 12 -8.02 12.05 -3.56
CA PHE A 12 -7.83 11.64 -4.96
C PHE A 12 -8.20 10.18 -5.19
N PHE A 13 -7.92 9.32 -4.21
CA PHE A 13 -8.29 7.91 -4.25
C PHE A 13 -9.81 7.73 -4.39
N ASN A 14 -10.58 8.44 -3.56
CA ASN A 14 -12.04 8.43 -3.56
C ASN A 14 -12.67 9.03 -4.82
N LYS A 15 -11.90 9.76 -5.64
CA LYS A 15 -12.37 10.28 -6.93
C LYS A 15 -12.26 9.26 -8.06
N VAL A 16 -11.35 8.30 -7.94
CA VAL A 16 -11.05 7.35 -9.02
C VAL A 16 -11.53 5.93 -8.74
N PHE A 17 -11.93 5.65 -7.50
CA PHE A 17 -12.64 4.44 -7.10
C PHE A 17 -14.07 4.77 -6.68
N SER A 18 -15.06 4.22 -7.37
CA SER A 18 -16.49 4.48 -7.07
C SER A 18 -16.98 3.75 -5.82
N GLN A 19 -16.28 2.69 -5.41
CA GLN A 19 -16.56 1.90 -4.22
C GLN A 19 -15.35 1.88 -3.28
N PRO A 20 -15.56 1.69 -1.96
CA PRO A 20 -14.46 1.47 -1.02
C PRO A 20 -13.64 0.23 -1.39
N ILE A 21 -12.32 0.36 -1.34
CA ILE A 21 -11.37 -0.71 -1.67
C ILE A 21 -10.83 -1.33 -0.40
N GLU A 22 -10.98 -2.64 -0.26
CA GLU A 22 -10.55 -3.38 0.93
C GLU A 22 -9.03 -3.33 1.13
N ILE A 23 -8.61 -3.20 2.38
CA ILE A 23 -7.21 -3.37 2.79
C ILE A 23 -6.91 -4.87 2.72
N GLY A 24 -5.88 -5.25 1.96
CA GLY A 24 -5.59 -6.67 1.74
C GLY A 24 -4.25 -6.94 1.08
N LYS A 25 -4.26 -7.47 -0.15
CA LYS A 25 -3.04 -7.82 -0.88
C LYS A 25 -2.35 -6.57 -1.40
N ILE A 26 -1.03 -6.51 -1.25
CA ILE A 26 -0.19 -5.43 -1.77
C ILE A 26 1.10 -5.98 -2.37
N TYR A 27 1.70 -5.24 -3.29
CA TYR A 27 3.03 -5.52 -3.81
C TYR A 27 3.96 -4.33 -3.54
N ILE A 28 4.93 -4.52 -2.65
CA ILE A 28 5.77 -3.42 -2.13
C ILE A 28 6.92 -3.13 -3.11
N HIS A 29 7.08 -1.86 -3.49
CA HIS A 29 8.15 -1.37 -4.37
C HIS A 29 9.21 -0.55 -3.65
N SER A 30 8.83 0.16 -2.59
CA SER A 30 9.75 1.06 -1.90
C SER A 30 9.43 1.15 -0.43
N LEU A 31 10.50 1.19 0.37
CA LEU A 31 10.47 1.54 1.79
C LEU A 31 11.32 2.79 1.97
N GLY A 32 10.84 3.77 2.71
CA GLY A 32 11.56 4.98 3.07
C GLY A 32 11.58 5.14 4.59
N ILE A 33 12.75 5.44 5.16
CA ILE A 33 12.92 5.77 6.58
C ILE A 33 13.47 7.18 6.64
N GLU A 34 12.77 8.06 7.36
CA GLU A 34 13.26 9.39 7.72
C GLU A 34 13.49 9.42 9.23
N ASN A 35 14.65 9.91 9.64
CA ASN A 35 15.08 9.90 11.03
C ASN A 35 14.81 11.23 11.72
N ASP A 36 14.96 12.35 11.01
CA ASP A 36 14.77 13.68 11.58
C ASP A 36 13.30 13.91 11.94
N GLN A 37 12.41 13.38 11.11
CA GLN A 37 11.00 13.19 11.41
C GLN A 37 10.74 11.68 11.42
N PRO A 38 10.53 11.03 12.58
CA PRO A 38 10.41 9.58 12.69
C PRO A 38 9.21 9.08 11.89
N SER A 39 9.46 8.75 10.63
CA SER A 39 8.44 8.44 9.65
C SER A 39 8.89 7.31 8.73
N PHE A 40 7.89 6.58 8.26
CA PHE A 40 8.08 5.40 7.43
C PHE A 40 7.12 5.44 6.26
N GLY A 41 7.69 5.50 5.05
CA GLY A 41 6.95 5.49 3.80
C GLY A 41 6.96 4.10 3.17
N ILE A 42 5.79 3.65 2.71
CA ILE A 42 5.63 2.40 1.96
C ILE A 42 4.97 2.74 0.62
N GLY A 43 5.65 2.46 -0.49
CA GLY A 43 5.08 2.56 -1.83
C GLY A 43 4.75 1.17 -2.37
N PHE A 44 3.51 0.94 -2.77
CA PHE A 44 3.03 -0.39 -3.15
C PHE A 44 1.90 -0.35 -4.17
N ASP A 45 1.77 -1.43 -4.94
CA ASP A 45 0.62 -1.63 -5.81
C ASP A 45 -0.49 -2.38 -5.08
N ILE A 46 -1.72 -2.21 -5.54
CA ILE A 46 -2.90 -2.99 -5.14
C ILE A 46 -3.45 -3.77 -6.34
N PRO A 47 -4.17 -4.88 -6.11
CA PRO A 47 -4.78 -5.66 -7.20
C PRO A 47 -5.90 -4.89 -7.91
N ASP A 48 -6.57 -3.97 -7.21
CA ASP A 48 -7.67 -3.18 -7.73
C ASP A 48 -7.18 -2.06 -8.65
N PHE A 49 -7.90 -1.83 -9.75
CA PHE A 49 -7.63 -0.75 -10.68
C PHE A 49 -8.77 0.28 -10.66
N PRO A 50 -8.48 1.59 -10.74
CA PRO A 50 -9.51 2.63 -10.74
C PRO A 50 -10.59 2.41 -11.81
N ASP A 51 -11.85 2.53 -11.42
CA ASP A 51 -13.02 2.39 -12.30
C ASP A 51 -13.57 3.73 -12.80
N VAL A 52 -13.18 4.84 -12.15
CA VAL A 52 -13.51 6.20 -12.57
C VAL A 52 -12.23 6.90 -13.05
N LEU A 53 -11.92 6.73 -14.34
CA LEU A 53 -10.69 7.26 -14.91
C LEU A 53 -10.78 8.76 -15.28
N PRO A 54 -9.84 9.60 -14.80
CA PRO A 54 -9.63 10.93 -15.32
C PRO A 54 -9.29 10.90 -16.81
N GLU A 55 -9.66 11.96 -17.55
CA GLU A 55 -9.49 12.02 -19.01
C GLU A 55 -8.05 11.72 -19.47
N LYS A 56 -7.05 12.22 -18.72
CA LYS A 56 -5.63 11.97 -19.00
C LYS A 56 -5.19 10.50 -18.94
N TRP A 57 -5.96 9.63 -18.27
CA TRP A 57 -5.67 8.21 -18.11
C TRP A 57 -6.44 7.33 -19.11
N LYS A 58 -7.53 7.85 -19.67
CA LYS A 58 -8.33 7.11 -20.65
C LYS A 58 -7.50 6.78 -21.88
N SER A 59 -7.73 5.58 -22.43
CA SER A 59 -7.08 5.08 -23.65
C SER A 59 -5.55 4.96 -23.58
N LYS A 60 -4.94 5.03 -22.38
CA LYS A 60 -3.49 4.85 -22.19
C LYS A 60 -3.07 3.40 -21.95
N GLY A 61 -4.01 2.49 -21.72
CA GLY A 61 -3.72 1.08 -21.47
C GLY A 61 -3.10 0.81 -20.10
N TYR A 62 -3.22 1.73 -19.14
CA TYR A 62 -2.79 1.51 -17.77
C TYR A 62 -3.53 0.33 -17.13
N ASN A 63 -2.81 -0.47 -16.36
CA ASN A 63 -3.31 -1.72 -15.78
C ASN A 63 -2.81 -1.97 -14.35
N THR A 64 -2.10 -1.02 -13.75
CA THR A 64 -1.62 -1.13 -12.38
C THR A 64 -1.86 0.17 -11.63
N CYS A 65 -2.36 0.04 -10.40
CA CYS A 65 -2.58 1.13 -9.47
C CYS A 65 -1.53 1.07 -8.36
N ARG A 66 -0.79 2.15 -8.20
CA ARG A 66 0.14 2.37 -7.10
C ARG A 66 -0.43 3.35 -6.10
N ILE A 67 -0.29 3.00 -4.83
CA ILE A 67 -0.56 3.87 -3.69
C ILE A 67 0.65 3.94 -2.78
N GLY A 68 0.65 4.95 -1.91
CA GLY A 68 1.63 5.09 -0.84
C GLY A 68 0.94 5.13 0.52
N LEU A 69 1.66 4.71 1.54
CA LEU A 69 1.29 4.89 2.93
C LEU A 69 2.45 5.57 3.65
N ASN A 70 2.25 6.82 4.05
CA ASN A 70 3.18 7.54 4.90
C ASN A 70 2.73 7.42 6.35
N CYS A 71 3.63 6.97 7.22
CA CYS A 71 3.38 6.77 8.63
C CYS A 71 4.24 7.75 9.43
N SER A 72 3.61 8.66 10.17
CA SER A 72 4.32 9.61 11.04
C SER A 72 4.28 9.18 12.51
N GLU A 73 5.27 9.66 13.28
CA GLU A 73 5.46 9.33 14.70
C GLU A 73 5.60 7.81 14.88
N VAL A 74 6.52 7.22 14.11
CA VAL A 74 6.74 5.79 14.05
C VAL A 74 7.47 5.31 15.29
N SER A 75 6.99 4.19 15.86
CA SER A 75 7.70 3.45 16.90
C SER A 75 7.62 1.95 16.62
N ASN A 76 8.50 1.19 17.26
CA ASN A 76 8.51 -0.28 17.18
C ASN A 76 8.59 -0.81 15.73
N LEU A 77 9.26 -0.08 14.83
CA LEU A 77 9.52 -0.54 13.46
C LEU A 77 10.39 -1.80 13.50
N LYS A 78 9.89 -2.86 12.87
CA LYS A 78 10.60 -4.11 12.62
C LYS A 78 10.44 -4.47 11.15
N ILE A 79 11.56 -4.82 10.53
CA ILE A 79 11.62 -5.32 9.16
C ILE A 79 12.40 -6.62 9.21
N GLU A 80 11.75 -7.73 8.87
CA GLU A 80 12.38 -9.03 8.71
C GLU A 80 12.46 -9.33 7.22
N ASN A 81 13.68 -9.36 6.69
CA ASN A 81 13.99 -9.44 5.26
C ASN A 81 13.45 -8.25 4.45
N LEU A 82 14.13 -7.94 3.34
CA LEU A 82 13.64 -6.90 2.43
C LEU A 82 12.49 -7.45 1.58
N PRO A 83 11.40 -6.68 1.37
CA PRO A 83 10.39 -7.03 0.38
C PRO A 83 11.02 -7.18 -0.99
N HIS A 84 10.92 -8.37 -1.57
CA HIS A 84 11.46 -8.64 -2.89
C HIS A 84 10.52 -9.54 -3.68
N ARG A 85 9.87 -8.98 -4.71
CA ARG A 85 9.09 -9.72 -5.70
C ARG A 85 8.02 -10.64 -5.10
N GLU A 86 7.40 -10.23 -3.99
CA GLU A 86 6.39 -11.01 -3.27
C GLU A 86 5.13 -10.19 -3.00
N ILE A 87 3.98 -10.88 -2.98
CA ILE A 87 2.73 -10.31 -2.47
C ILE A 87 2.76 -10.34 -0.95
N PHE A 88 2.33 -9.25 -0.34
CA PHE A 88 2.10 -9.13 1.09
C PHE A 88 0.61 -9.05 1.38
N ARG A 89 0.17 -9.57 2.52
CA ARG A 89 -1.08 -9.14 3.15
C ARG A 89 -0.78 -8.07 4.18
N ILE A 90 -1.41 -6.91 4.02
CA ILE A 90 -1.32 -5.81 4.97
C ILE A 90 -2.58 -5.70 5.80
N ASN A 91 -2.42 -5.37 7.08
CA ASN A 91 -3.50 -5.08 8.01
C ASN A 91 -3.17 -3.80 8.78
N ILE A 92 -4.19 -2.98 9.01
CA ILE A 92 -4.11 -1.74 9.77
C ILE A 92 -5.16 -1.78 10.89
N GLN A 93 -4.69 -1.87 12.12
CA GLN A 93 -5.53 -1.93 13.31
C GLN A 93 -5.38 -0.64 14.10
N LYS A 94 -6.51 -0.06 14.54
CA LYS A 94 -6.49 1.10 15.43
C LYS A 94 -6.44 0.59 16.86
N GLU A 95 -5.36 0.90 17.57
CA GLU A 95 -5.17 0.61 18.99
C GLU A 95 -5.12 1.93 19.77
N ASN A 96 -5.24 1.89 21.09
CA ASN A 96 -5.36 3.09 21.95
C ASN A 96 -4.31 4.18 21.66
N GLY A 97 -4.66 5.16 20.82
CA GLY A 97 -3.83 6.31 20.45
C GLY A 97 -2.85 6.10 19.28
N TYR A 98 -2.85 4.93 18.63
CA TYR A 98 -1.96 4.65 17.49
C TYR A 98 -2.55 3.60 16.53
N PHE A 99 -1.88 3.39 15.42
CA PHE A 99 -2.18 2.35 14.44
C PHE A 99 -1.08 1.31 14.45
N LEU A 100 -1.46 0.05 14.61
CA LEU A 100 -0.60 -1.09 14.36
C LEU A 100 -0.73 -1.48 12.89
N ILE A 101 0.37 -1.39 12.16
CA ILE A 101 0.45 -1.73 10.74
C ILE A 101 1.35 -2.96 10.62
N THR A 102 0.82 -3.99 9.97
CA THR A 102 1.56 -5.23 9.70
C THR A 102 1.42 -5.60 8.25
N ALA A 103 2.52 -5.89 7.58
CA ALA A 103 2.54 -6.44 6.23
C ALA A 103 3.37 -7.72 6.26
N LYS A 104 2.81 -8.84 5.81
CA LYS A 104 3.49 -10.14 5.82
C LYS A 104 3.40 -10.82 4.47
N SER A 105 4.52 -11.37 4.02
CA SER A 105 4.61 -12.31 2.91
C SER A 105 5.08 -13.68 3.44
N LYS A 106 5.40 -14.60 2.53
CA LYS A 106 5.96 -15.90 2.89
C LYS A 106 7.34 -15.80 3.53
N THR A 107 8.16 -14.83 3.10
CA THR A 107 9.57 -14.76 3.52
C THR A 107 9.93 -13.46 4.23
N ALA A 108 9.08 -12.45 4.19
CA ALA A 108 9.37 -11.13 4.76
C ALA A 108 8.20 -10.59 5.59
N SER A 109 8.52 -9.72 6.55
CA SER A 109 7.54 -9.05 7.39
C SER A 109 7.94 -7.61 7.70
N ILE A 110 6.93 -6.75 7.81
CA ILE A 110 7.05 -5.37 8.29
C ILE A 110 6.00 -5.19 9.38
N GLU A 111 6.42 -4.68 10.52
CA GLU A 111 5.55 -4.33 11.63
C GLU A 111 5.96 -2.95 12.14
N LEU A 112 5.00 -2.06 12.36
CA LEU A 112 5.24 -0.77 13.00
C LEU A 112 4.01 -0.27 13.76
N LYS A 113 4.26 0.65 14.69
CA LYS A 113 3.24 1.52 15.26
C LYS A 113 3.40 2.93 14.71
N ALA A 114 2.30 3.60 14.40
CA ALA A 114 2.31 4.99 13.94
C ALA A 114 1.13 5.75 14.52
N LYS A 115 1.27 7.03 14.85
CA LYS A 115 0.10 7.84 15.27
C LYS A 115 -0.75 8.25 14.08
N TRP A 116 -0.11 8.57 12.96
CA TRP A 116 -0.76 9.19 11.81
C TRP A 116 -0.35 8.50 10.50
N PRO A 117 -1.07 7.45 10.09
CA PRO A 117 -0.97 6.91 8.73
C PRO A 117 -1.82 7.74 7.76
N SER A 118 -1.22 8.16 6.65
CA SER A 118 -1.90 8.87 5.57
C SER A 118 -1.58 8.24 4.22
N MET A 119 -2.59 8.10 3.37
CA MET A 119 -2.42 7.65 2.00
C MET A 119 -1.76 8.70 1.12
N GLU A 120 -1.01 8.22 0.13
CA GLU A 120 -0.48 9.00 -0.97
C GLU A 120 -0.91 8.39 -2.32
N GLY A 121 -1.08 9.25 -3.33
CA GLY A 121 -1.56 8.86 -4.65
C GLY A 121 -3.09 8.96 -4.81
N PRO A 122 -3.71 8.16 -5.70
CA PRO A 122 -3.12 7.07 -6.48
C PRO A 122 -2.37 7.55 -7.73
N ALA A 123 -1.47 6.70 -8.20
CA ALA A 123 -0.83 6.80 -9.52
C ALA A 123 -1.11 5.52 -10.33
N VAL A 124 -1.22 5.64 -11.64
CA VAL A 124 -1.41 4.48 -12.54
C VAL A 124 -0.29 4.41 -13.56
N TYR A 125 0.07 3.19 -13.94
CA TYR A 125 1.10 2.93 -14.94
C TYR A 125 0.83 1.62 -15.68
N ILE A 126 1.61 1.37 -16.73
CA ILE A 126 1.59 0.09 -17.46
C ILE A 126 2.63 -0.82 -16.81
N ASN A 127 2.18 -1.93 -16.26
CA ASN A 127 3.02 -3.01 -15.82
C ASN A 127 2.89 -4.20 -16.79
N SER A 128 4.00 -4.90 -17.03
CA SER A 128 4.04 -6.11 -17.86
C SER A 128 4.91 -7.13 -17.14
N PRO A 129 4.37 -7.79 -16.09
CA PRO A 129 5.13 -8.75 -15.30
C PRO A 129 5.63 -9.89 -16.18
N VAL A 130 6.88 -10.29 -15.98
CA VAL A 130 7.52 -11.40 -16.70
C VAL A 130 7.45 -12.70 -15.88
N PRO A 131 7.66 -13.88 -16.48
CA PRO A 131 7.71 -15.12 -15.72
C PRO A 131 8.71 -15.05 -14.55
N GLY A 132 8.24 -15.32 -13.34
CA GLY A 132 9.02 -15.18 -12.10
C GLY A 132 8.81 -13.85 -11.35
N ASP A 133 7.99 -12.95 -11.88
CA ASP A 133 7.43 -11.83 -11.11
C ASP A 133 6.22 -12.27 -10.29
N TYR A 134 5.74 -11.38 -9.43
CA TYR A 134 4.60 -11.60 -8.55
C TYR A 134 3.30 -11.89 -9.31
N ASN A 135 2.43 -12.71 -8.72
CA ASN A 135 1.07 -12.90 -9.18
C ASN A 135 0.09 -12.63 -8.03
N TRP A 136 -0.97 -11.86 -8.28
CA TRP A 136 -2.00 -11.61 -7.28
C TRP A 136 -2.70 -12.87 -6.78
N SER A 137 -2.65 -13.98 -7.54
CA SER A 137 -3.13 -15.29 -7.09
C SER A 137 -2.19 -16.01 -6.12
N ASP A 138 -0.98 -15.48 -5.89
CA ASP A 138 -0.01 -16.13 -5.00
C ASP A 138 -0.57 -16.25 -3.58
N ASP A 139 -0.31 -17.42 -2.99
CA ASP A 139 -0.68 -17.70 -1.61
C ASP A 139 0.18 -16.84 -0.68
N THR A 140 -0.53 -16.04 0.11
CA THR A 140 0.03 -15.28 1.21
C THR A 140 -0.31 -16.02 2.52
N PRO A 141 0.54 -15.95 3.56
CA PRO A 141 0.21 -16.49 4.87
C PRO A 141 -0.92 -15.71 5.57
#